data_AF-A0A972Q0W4-F1
#
_entry.id   AF-A0A972Q0W4-F1
#
_cell.length_a   1.000
_cell.length_b   1.000
_cell.length_c   1.000
_cell.angle_alpha   90.00
_cell.angle_beta   90.00
_cell.angle_gamma   90.00
#
_symmetry.space_group_name_H-M   'P 1'
#
loop_
_entity.id
_entity.type
_entity.pdbx_description
1 polymer ?
#
loop_
_entity_poly.entity_id
_entity_poly.type
_entity_poly.pdbx_seq_one_letter_code
_entity_poly.pdbx_strand_id
1 'polypeptide(L)' 'MEIVIDDQEIVEKGFDMKKLSKEEKAKRKNYVEEALANARLEGYQPTAADIAQWTEYVNGRQTLEETVKNLQQTALGSQK' A
#
# COMPACT_ATOMS: atom_id res chain seq x y z
N MET A 1 5.04 -8.26 -16.03
CA MET A 1 5.39 -6.96 -15.41
C MET A 1 5.52 -7.25 -13.92
N GLU A 2 6.73 -7.18 -13.38
CA GLU A 2 7.05 -7.52 -11.99
C GLU A 2 6.81 -6.26 -11.14
N ILE A 3 5.93 -6.34 -10.14
CA ILE A 3 5.74 -5.22 -9.20
C ILE A 3 6.72 -5.42 -8.06
N VAL A 4 7.75 -4.60 -8.05
CA VAL A 4 8.72 -4.55 -6.95
C VAL A 4 8.21 -3.52 -5.94
N ILE A 5 7.73 -3.99 -4.79
CA ILE A 5 7.54 -3.14 -3.61
C ILE A 5 8.93 -2.94 -3.01
N ASP A 6 9.57 -1.83 -3.39
CA ASP A 6 10.95 -1.51 -3.03
C ASP A 6 11.03 -0.95 -1.61
N ASP A 7 12.06 -1.38 -0.88
CA ASP A 7 12.28 -1.12 0.54
C ASP A 7 12.96 0.26 0.77
N GLN A 8 12.66 1.25 -0.09
CA GLN A 8 13.35 2.55 -0.04
C GLN A 8 13.00 3.29 1.26
N GLU A 9 13.96 3.30 2.18
CA GLU A 9 13.99 4.18 3.34
C GLU A 9 14.03 5.64 2.86
N ILE A 10 12.86 6.25 2.65
CA ILE A 10 12.78 7.72 2.56
C ILE A 10 13.06 8.24 3.97
N VAL A 11 14.24 8.82 4.16
CA VAL A 11 14.64 9.52 5.39
C VAL A 11 13.90 10.86 5.44
N GLU A 12 12.58 10.83 5.61
CA GLU A 12 11.80 12.04 5.87
C GLU A 12 11.72 12.26 7.38
N LYS A 13 12.45 13.27 7.85
CA LYS A 13 12.41 13.75 9.23
C LYS A 13 11.02 14.31 9.52
N GLY A 14 10.12 13.48 10.04
CA GLY A 14 8.93 13.98 10.74
C GLY A 14 7.63 13.22 10.51
N PHE A 15 7.56 11.93 10.83
CA PHE A 15 6.33 11.29 11.31
C PHE A 15 6.67 9.94 11.96
N ASP A 16 6.83 9.89 13.28
CA ASP A 16 7.18 8.64 13.99
C ASP A 16 5.92 7.97 14.55
N MET A 17 5.10 7.39 13.66
CA MET A 17 4.25 6.27 14.04
C MET A 17 5.18 5.05 14.19
N LYS A 18 5.79 4.89 15.37
CA LYS A 18 6.62 3.77 15.83
C LYS A 18 7.13 2.87 14.69
N LYS A 19 8.38 3.07 14.25
CA LYS A 19 9.08 2.18 13.28
C LYS A 19 8.58 0.73 13.39
N LEU A 20 7.85 0.26 12.38
CA LEU A 20 7.34 -1.11 12.34
C LEU A 20 8.50 -2.09 12.51
N SER A 21 8.25 -3.20 13.22
CA SER A 21 9.22 -4.29 13.23
C SER A 21 9.37 -4.87 11.82
N LYS A 22 10.53 -5.46 11.52
CA LYS A 22 10.75 -6.16 10.25
C LYS A 22 9.70 -7.25 10.01
N GLU A 23 9.28 -7.93 11.08
CA GLU A 23 8.24 -8.96 11.03
C GLU A 23 6.88 -8.37 10.65
N GLU A 24 6.50 -7.25 11.25
CA GLU A 24 5.23 -6.58 10.96
C GLU A 24 5.21 -6.05 9.52
N LYS A 25 6.32 -5.46 9.06
CA LYS A 25 6.48 -5.03 7.67
C LYS A 25 6.35 -6.21 6.70
N ALA A 26 6.96 -7.34 7.00
CA ALA A 26 6.84 -8.56 6.19
C ALA A 26 5.41 -9.09 6.15
N LYS A 27 4.70 -9.11 7.30
CA LYS A 27 3.28 -9.51 7.35
C LYS A 27 2.41 -8.63 6.48
N ARG A 28 2.59 -7.30 6.58
CA ARG A 28 1.84 -6.34 5.75
C ARG A 28 2.17 -6.50 4.27
N LYS A 29 3.44 -6.72 3.92
CA LYS A 29 3.85 -6.95 2.53
C LYS A 29 3.16 -8.19 1.95
N ASN A 30 3.20 -9.32 2.65
CA ASN A 30 2.54 -10.56 2.21
C ASN A 30 1.02 -10.35 2.03
N TYR A 31 0.38 -9.70 3.00
CA TYR A 31 -1.05 -9.38 2.92
C TYR A 31 -1.39 -8.54 1.68
N VAL A 32 -0.60 -7.49 1.40
CA VAL A 32 -0.79 -6.63 0.22
C VAL A 32 -0.55 -7.41 -1.07
N GLU A 33 0.49 -8.23 -1.14
CA GLU A 33 0.79 -9.04 -2.31
C GLU A 33 -0.35 -10.02 -2.64
N GLU A 34 -0.92 -10.68 -1.62
CA GLU A 34 -2.09 -11.55 -1.77
C GLU A 34 -3.32 -10.76 -2.24
N ALA A 35 -3.60 -9.60 -1.63
CA ALA A 35 -4.72 -8.76 -2.02
C ALA A 35 -4.62 -8.28 -3.48
N LEU A 36 -3.42 -7.84 -3.91
CA LEU A 36 -3.17 -7.42 -5.29
C LEU A 36 -3.23 -8.60 -6.27
N ALA A 37 -2.79 -9.80 -5.86
CA ALA A 37 -2.91 -11.00 -6.67
C ALA A 37 -4.39 -11.38 -6.87
N ASN A 38 -5.19 -11.38 -5.81
CA ASN A 38 -6.63 -11.65 -5.87
C ASN A 38 -7.36 -10.64 -6.76
N ALA A 39 -7.05 -9.35 -6.62
CA ALA A 39 -7.65 -8.32 -7.45
C ALA A 39 -7.37 -8.54 -8.95
N ARG A 40 -6.16 -8.99 -9.30
CA ARG A 40 -5.82 -9.35 -10.70
C ARG A 40 -6.57 -10.59 -11.19
N LEU A 41 -6.78 -11.59 -10.33
CA LEU A 41 -7.58 -12.76 -10.67
C LEU A 41 -9.04 -12.38 -10.96
N GLU A 42 -9.56 -11.37 -10.27
CA GLU A 42 -10.88 -10.79 -10.51
C GLU A 42 -10.93 -9.84 -11.73
N GLY A 43 -9.81 -9.66 -12.44
CA GLY A 43 -9.72 -8.80 -13.61
C GLY A 43 -9.56 -7.31 -13.30
N TYR A 44 -9.39 -6.95 -12.02
CA TYR A 44 -9.04 -5.60 -11.63
C TYR A 44 -7.52 -5.40 -11.75
N GLN A 45 -7.11 -4.34 -12.44
CA GLN A 45 -5.72 -3.96 -12.57
C GLN A 45 -5.44 -2.73 -11.69
N PRO A 46 -4.73 -2.89 -10.56
CA PRO A 46 -4.40 -1.78 -9.67
C PRO A 46 -3.62 -0.70 -10.40
N THR A 47 -3.99 0.56 -10.18
CA THR A 47 -3.28 1.71 -10.72
C THR A 47 -1.99 1.98 -9.95
N ALA A 48 -1.12 2.83 -10.49
CA ALA A 48 0.07 3.29 -9.77
C ALA A 48 -0.28 4.00 -8.45
N ALA A 49 -1.42 4.72 -8.41
CA ALA A 49 -1.90 5.37 -7.19
C ALA A 49 -2.31 4.34 -6.13
N ASP A 50 -2.97 3.26 -6.53
CA ASP A 50 -3.36 2.19 -5.59
C ASP A 50 -2.13 1.51 -4.99
N ILE A 51 -1.13 1.21 -5.82
CA ILE A 51 0.13 0.60 -5.38
C ILE A 51 0.87 1.53 -4.39
N ALA A 52 0.85 2.85 -4.64
CA ALA A 52 1.46 3.81 -3.73
C ALA A 52 0.79 3.79 -2.34
N GLN A 53 -0.55 3.76 -2.28
CA GLN A 53 -1.29 3.66 -1.02
C GLN A 53 -0.93 2.40 -0.23
N TRP A 54 -0.85 1.25 -0.90
CA TRP A 54 -0.45 0.00 -0.26
C TRP A 54 1.02 0.02 0.21
N THR A 55 1.89 0.72 -0.52
CA THR A 55 3.31 0.88 -0.13
C THR A 55 3.43 1.71 1.15
N GLU A 56 2.67 2.79 1.29
CA GLU A 56 2.64 3.61 2.50
C GLU A 56 2.15 2.80 3.71
N TYR A 57 1.16 1.93 3.52
CA TYR A 57 0.67 1.00 4.55
C TYR A 57 1.73 0.01 5.02
N VAL A 58 2.42 -0.64 4.07
CA VAL A 58 3.50 -1.59 4.36
C VAL A 58 4.63 -0.91 5.11
N ASN A 59 4.96 0.33 4.74
CA ASN A 59 5.99 1.12 5.41
C ASN A 59 5.54 1.69 6.77
N GLY A 60 4.27 1.52 7.15
CA GLY A 60 3.75 2.03 8.42
C GLY A 60 3.56 3.54 8.46
N ARG A 61 3.55 4.19 7.30
CA ARG A 61 3.28 5.63 7.18
C ARG A 61 1.81 5.97 7.30
N GLN A 62 0.94 4.98 7.07
CA GLN A 62 -0.50 5.05 7.28
C GLN A 62 -1.06 3.73 7.84
N THR A 63 -2.24 3.81 8.44
CA THR A 63 -3.01 2.67 8.91
C THR A 63 -3.77 1.98 7.76
N LEU A 64 -4.30 0.78 8.01
CA LEU A 64 -5.12 0.08 7.03
C LEU A 64 -6.40 0.87 6.71
N GLU A 65 -7.01 1.49 7.72
CA GLU A 65 -8.23 2.29 7.56
C GLU A 65 -7.99 3.51 6.65
N GLU A 66 -6.90 4.24 6.89
CA GLU A 66 -6.49 5.36 6.02
C GLU A 66 -6.22 4.90 4.60
N THR A 67 -5.57 3.74 4.44
CA THR A 67 -5.29 3.15 3.12
C THR A 67 -6.57 2.86 2.35
N VAL A 68 -7.52 2.18 2.99
CA VAL A 68 -8.82 1.85 2.37
C VAL A 68 -9.59 3.12 2.01
N LYS A 69 -9.61 4.11 2.90
CA LYS A 69 -10.25 5.41 2.64
C LYS A 69 -9.64 6.11 1.43
N ASN A 70 -8.32 6.16 1.32
CA ASN A 70 -7.64 6.81 0.19
C ASN A 70 -7.91 6.08 -1.13
N LEU A 71 -7.86 4.74 -1.13
CA LEU A 71 -8.21 3.92 -2.31
C LEU A 71 -9.66 4.18 -2.77
N GLN A 72 -10.60 4.26 -1.84
CA GLN A 72 -11.99 4.60 -2.15
C GLN A 72 -12.14 6.01 -2.73
N GLN A 73 -11.39 6.99 -2.21
CA GLN A 73 -11.39 8.35 -2.76
C GLN A 73 -10.81 8.39 -4.17
N THR A 74 -9.75 7.62 -4.46
CA THR A 74 -9.20 7.50 -5.83
C THR A 74 -10.21 6.86 -6.79
N ALA A 75 -10.92 5.84 -6.35
CA ALA A 75 -11.98 5.20 -7.13
C ALA A 75 -13.16 6.15 -7.44
N LEU A 76 -13.59 6.93 -6.45
CA LEU A 76 -14.69 7.91 -6.59
C LEU A 76 -14.27 9.16 -7.37
N GLY A 77 -13.01 9.60 -7.24
CA GLY A 77 -12.47 10.77 -7.92
C GLY A 77 -12.17 10.54 -9.40
N SER A 78 -11.95 9.29 -9.82
CA SER A 78 -11.68 8.90 -11.21
C SER A 78 -12.94 8.80 -12.09
N GLN A 79 -14.13 9.10 -11.54
CA GLN A 79 -15.42 9.07 -12.26
C GLN A 79 -15.90 10.45 -12.77
N LYS A 80 -15.03 11.46 -12.84
CA LYS A 80 -15.38 12.78 -13.40
C LYS A 80 -14.86 12.98 -14.81
#